data_AF-A0A2Z5R0F2-F1
#
_entry.id   AF-A0A2Z5R0F2-F1
#
_cell.length_a   1.000
_cell.length_b   1.000
_cell.length_c   1.000
_cell.angle_alpha   90.00
_cell.angle_beta   90.00
_cell.angle_gamma   90.00
#
_symmetry.space_group_name_H-M   'P 1'
#
loop_
_entity.id
_entity.type
_entity.pdbx_description
1 polymer ?
#
loop_
_entity_poly.entity_id
_entity_poly.type
_entity_poly.pdbx_seq_one_letter_code
_entity_poly.pdbx_strand_id
1 'polypeptide(L)'
;MDAFAEGATARGANVQKIGLISTDVLYFACGVENAAGVTFTASHNPAEYNGMKMAKAGAVPVSSETGLFDIRDLAQKYLDEGSIPTVENPGAVTEKDVLKAYAEYLRQLVDLSSIRPSKLLWMRVTAWAA
;
A
#
# COMPACT_ATOMS: atom_id res chain seq x y z
N MET A 1 1.21 5.05 -10.22
CA MET A 1 0.73 3.70 -9.84
C MET A 1 0.98 2.69 -10.94
N ASP A 2 0.71 3.02 -12.21
CA ASP A 2 0.80 2.06 -13.31
C ASP A 2 2.23 1.56 -13.55
N ALA A 3 3.24 2.44 -13.56
CA ALA A 3 4.65 2.03 -13.66
C ALA A 3 5.10 1.05 -12.55
N PHE A 4 4.59 1.20 -11.32
CA PHE A 4 4.88 0.24 -10.24
C PHE A 4 4.22 -1.10 -10.51
N ALA A 5 2.94 -1.09 -10.92
CA ALA A 5 2.22 -2.31 -11.24
C ALA A 5 2.84 -3.05 -12.44
N GLU A 6 3.26 -2.32 -13.47
CA GLU A 6 3.99 -2.85 -14.62
C GLU A 6 5.33 -3.48 -14.20
N GLY A 7 6.14 -2.78 -13.41
CA GLY A 7 7.40 -3.33 -12.90
C GLY A 7 7.20 -4.58 -12.04
N ALA A 8 6.21 -4.57 -11.14
CA ALA A 8 5.91 -5.71 -10.29
C ALA A 8 5.37 -6.92 -11.09
N THR A 9 4.47 -6.69 -12.04
CA THR A 9 3.92 -7.75 -12.90
C THR A 9 4.96 -8.31 -13.86
N ALA A 10 5.85 -7.49 -14.40
CA ALA A 10 6.99 -7.93 -15.22
C ALA A 10 7.98 -8.81 -14.41
N ARG A 11 7.97 -8.71 -13.09
CA ARG A 11 8.68 -9.60 -12.14
C ARG A 11 7.86 -10.81 -11.68
N GLY A 12 6.66 -11.00 -12.22
CA GLY A 12 5.78 -12.14 -11.93
C GLY A 12 4.79 -11.95 -10.78
N ALA A 13 4.72 -10.75 -10.18
CA ALA A 13 3.75 -10.51 -9.10
C ALA A 13 2.35 -10.26 -9.66
N ASN A 14 1.33 -10.84 -9.02
CA ASN A 14 -0.06 -10.42 -9.24
C ASN A 14 -0.35 -9.18 -8.39
N VAL A 15 -0.74 -8.08 -9.03
CA VAL A 15 -0.96 -6.79 -8.37
C VAL A 15 -2.44 -6.57 -8.18
N GLN A 16 -2.84 -6.25 -6.96
CA GLN A 16 -4.20 -5.82 -6.63
C GLN A 16 -4.21 -4.34 -6.26
N LYS A 17 -4.83 -3.51 -7.09
CA LYS A 17 -5.04 -2.09 -6.80
C LYS A 17 -6.23 -1.95 -5.85
N ILE A 18 -6.00 -1.31 -4.71
CA ILE A 18 -7.02 -1.07 -3.67
C ILE A 18 -7.43 0.39 -3.53
N GLY A 19 -7.08 1.22 -4.51
CA GLY A 19 -7.49 2.62 -4.61
C GLY A 19 -6.75 3.58 -3.67
N LEU A 20 -7.36 4.75 -3.42
CA LEU A 20 -6.86 5.74 -2.47
C LEU A 20 -7.15 5.28 -1.06
N ILE A 21 -6.09 4.95 -0.32
CA ILE A 21 -6.18 4.34 1.01
C ILE A 21 -5.29 5.06 2.01
N SER A 22 -5.67 4.96 3.28
CA SER A 22 -4.80 5.34 4.39
C SER A 22 -3.76 4.25 4.66
N THR A 23 -2.75 4.55 5.49
CA THR A 23 -1.67 3.59 5.79
C THR A 23 -2.18 2.39 6.62
N ASP A 24 -3.14 2.60 7.51
CA ASP A 24 -3.84 1.57 8.27
C ASP A 24 -4.64 0.60 7.37
N VAL A 25 -5.26 1.08 6.29
CA VAL A 25 -5.90 0.20 5.30
C VAL A 25 -4.88 -0.67 4.57
N LEU A 26 -3.66 -0.16 4.30
CA LEU A 26 -2.58 -1.00 3.76
C LEU A 26 -2.25 -2.16 4.70
N TYR A 27 -2.06 -1.90 5.99
CA TYR A 27 -1.74 -2.94 6.97
C TYR A 27 -2.90 -3.94 7.12
N PHE A 28 -4.14 -3.45 7.17
CA PHE A 28 -5.32 -4.32 7.16
C PHE A 28 -5.32 -5.27 5.97
N ALA A 29 -5.16 -4.75 4.75
CA ALA A 29 -5.11 -5.55 3.52
C ALA A 29 -3.97 -6.58 3.53
N CYS A 30 -2.75 -6.17 3.93
CA CYS A 30 -1.60 -7.08 4.01
C CYS A 30 -1.80 -8.19 5.05
N GLY A 31 -2.54 -7.89 6.12
CA GLY A 31 -2.89 -8.85 7.16
C GLY A 31 -3.93 -9.87 6.68
N VAL A 32 -5.07 -9.41 6.16
CA VAL A 32 -6.19 -10.29 5.76
C VAL A 32 -5.88 -11.12 4.52
N GLU A 33 -5.13 -10.57 3.56
CA GLU A 33 -4.73 -11.28 2.35
C GLU A 33 -3.42 -12.08 2.55
N ASN A 34 -2.75 -11.92 3.70
CA ASN A 34 -1.42 -12.43 3.96
C ASN A 34 -0.45 -12.16 2.78
N ALA A 35 -0.45 -10.92 2.30
CA ALA A 35 0.27 -10.49 1.12
C ALA A 35 1.13 -9.25 1.42
N ALA A 36 2.22 -9.08 0.68
CA ALA A 36 2.98 -7.83 0.74
C ALA A 36 2.23 -6.70 0.03
N GLY A 37 2.45 -5.46 0.47
CA GLY A 37 1.78 -4.30 -0.11
C GLY A 37 2.60 -3.03 0.00
N VAL A 38 2.21 -2.04 -0.82
CA VAL A 38 2.80 -0.71 -0.84
C VAL A 38 1.70 0.34 -0.93
N THR A 39 1.91 1.48 -0.29
CA THR A 39 1.15 2.71 -0.54
C THR A 39 2.09 3.85 -0.87
N PHE A 40 1.66 4.74 -1.76
CA PHE A 40 2.43 5.88 -2.22
C PHE A 40 1.92 7.12 -1.48
N THR A 41 2.75 7.64 -0.58
CA THR A 41 2.40 8.75 0.29
C THR A 41 3.67 9.37 0.88
N ALA A 42 3.72 10.69 0.90
CA ALA A 42 4.69 11.45 1.70
C ALA A 42 4.10 11.87 3.07
N SER A 43 3.04 11.21 3.51
CA SER A 43 2.30 11.49 4.75
C SER A 43 1.73 12.91 4.78
N HIS A 44 2.46 13.85 5.38
CA HIS A 44 2.06 15.26 5.55
C HIS A 44 3.07 16.21 4.90
N ASN A 45 4.07 15.67 4.20
CA ASN A 45 5.05 16.49 3.51
C ASN A 45 4.36 17.27 2.37
N PRO A 46 4.96 18.41 1.96
CA PRO A 46 4.53 19.14 0.78
C PRO A 46 4.38 18.25 -0.47
N ALA A 47 3.53 18.69 -1.41
CA ALA A 47 3.12 17.89 -2.57
C ALA A 47 4.28 17.54 -3.51
N GLU A 48 5.38 18.30 -3.50
CA GLU A 48 6.58 17.95 -4.26
C GLU A 48 7.29 16.68 -3.75
N TYR A 49 6.99 16.24 -2.54
CA TYR A 49 7.54 15.01 -1.99
C TYR A 49 6.62 13.83 -2.29
N ASN A 50 7.23 12.72 -2.69
CA ASN A 50 6.57 11.42 -2.78
C ASN A 50 7.35 10.38 -1.97
N GLY A 51 6.69 9.30 -1.60
CA GLY A 51 7.28 8.25 -0.78
C GLY A 51 6.51 6.94 -0.91
N MET A 52 7.14 5.84 -0.51
CA MET A 52 6.52 4.53 -0.46
C MET A 52 6.55 4.02 0.98
N LYS A 53 5.41 3.57 1.49
CA LYS A 53 5.33 2.76 2.72
C LYS A 53 5.02 1.34 2.32
N MET A 54 5.79 0.39 2.84
CA MET A 54 5.70 -1.02 2.46
C MET A 54 5.47 -1.91 3.68
N ALA A 55 4.73 -2.99 3.46
CA ALA A 55 4.52 -4.05 4.43
C ALA A 55 4.72 -5.41 3.76
N LYS A 56 5.24 -6.38 4.51
CA LYS A 56 5.28 -7.79 4.12
C LYS A 56 3.93 -8.44 4.41
N ALA A 57 3.76 -9.67 3.92
CA ALA A 57 2.67 -10.55 4.30
C ALA A 57 2.48 -10.61 5.82
N GLY A 58 1.22 -10.57 6.27
CA GLY A 58 0.89 -10.56 7.69
C GLY A 58 1.05 -9.18 8.34
N ALA A 59 0.98 -8.11 7.56
CA ALA A 59 1.05 -6.72 8.04
C ALA A 59 2.36 -6.33 8.75
N VAL A 60 3.47 -6.99 8.40
CA VAL A 60 4.79 -6.69 9.02
C VAL A 60 5.43 -5.48 8.32
N PRO A 61 5.73 -4.38 9.01
CA PRO A 61 6.32 -3.19 8.39
C PRO A 61 7.72 -3.46 7.83
N VAL A 62 8.03 -2.81 6.71
CA VAL A 62 9.40 -2.77 6.15
C VAL A 62 10.11 -1.51 6.65
N SER A 63 11.22 -1.70 7.35
CA SER A 63 12.12 -0.66 7.85
C SER A 63 13.55 -0.89 7.34
N SER A 64 14.48 -0.01 7.71
CA SER A 64 15.92 -0.20 7.46
C SER A 64 16.44 -1.57 7.88
N GLU A 65 15.99 -2.06 9.03
CA GLU A 65 16.43 -3.32 9.62
C GLU A 65 15.69 -4.55 9.06
N THR A 66 14.52 -4.34 8.44
CA THR A 66 13.67 -5.44 7.97
C THR A 66 13.58 -5.55 6.44
N GLY A 67 14.42 -4.83 5.70
CA GLY A 67 14.65 -5.04 4.26
C GLY A 67 14.68 -3.80 3.39
N LEU A 68 14.53 -2.58 3.95
CA LEU A 68 14.55 -1.36 3.14
C LEU A 68 15.92 -1.12 2.50
N PHE A 69 17.02 -1.47 3.18
CA PHE A 69 18.36 -1.38 2.59
C PHE A 69 18.58 -2.42 1.48
N ASP A 70 18.05 -3.63 1.63
CA ASP A 70 18.10 -4.64 0.56
C ASP A 70 17.37 -4.15 -0.70
N ILE A 71 16.21 -3.51 -0.54
CA ILE A 71 15.45 -2.90 -1.64
C ILE A 71 16.26 -1.77 -2.29
N ARG A 72 16.88 -0.90 -1.49
CA ARG A 72 17.75 0.19 -2.00
C ARG A 72 18.90 -0.37 -2.83
N ASP A 73 19.61 -1.35 -2.30
CA ASP A 73 20.82 -1.90 -2.92
C ASP A 73 20.47 -2.65 -4.21
N LEU A 74 19.35 -3.39 -4.22
CA LEU A 74 18.84 -4.04 -5.41
C LEU A 74 18.38 -3.04 -6.48
N ALA A 75 17.70 -1.96 -6.07
CA ALA A 75 17.30 -0.90 -7.00
C ALA A 75 18.52 -0.21 -7.62
N GLN A 76 19.55 0.09 -6.83
CA GLN A 76 20.80 0.67 -7.32
C GLN A 76 21.48 -0.25 -8.34
N LYS A 77 21.54 -1.56 -8.03
CA LYS A 77 22.09 -2.55 -8.96
C LYS A 77 21.40 -2.53 -10.32
N TYR A 78 20.06 -2.46 -10.36
CA TYR A 78 19.33 -2.39 -11.63
C TYR A 78 19.58 -1.09 -12.41
N LEU A 79 19.82 0.03 -11.70
CA LEU A 79 20.22 1.28 -12.34
C LEU A 79 21.60 1.16 -12.98
N ASP A 80 22.56 0.56 -12.27
CA ASP A 80 23.93 0.38 -12.74
C ASP A 80 23.99 -0.58 -13.96
N GLU A 81 23.17 -1.63 -13.94
CA GLU A 81 23.04 -2.60 -15.03
C GLU A 81 22.19 -2.08 -16.20
N GLY A 82 21.46 -0.99 -16.01
CA GLY A 82 20.56 -0.39 -17.01
C GLY A 82 19.39 -1.29 -17.43
N SER A 83 19.09 -2.33 -16.66
CA SER A 83 18.01 -3.27 -16.96
C SER A 83 17.44 -3.91 -15.69
N ILE A 84 16.15 -4.25 -15.74
CA ILE A 84 15.46 -5.00 -14.70
C ILE A 84 15.09 -6.36 -15.31
N PRO A 85 15.49 -7.50 -14.70
CA PRO A 85 15.17 -8.80 -15.27
C PRO A 85 13.65 -9.03 -15.29
N THR A 86 13.10 -9.61 -16.35
CA THR A 86 11.67 -9.92 -16.46
C THR A 86 11.42 -11.44 -16.46
N VAL A 87 10.19 -11.85 -16.15
CA VAL A 87 9.75 -13.25 -16.29
C VAL A 87 9.06 -13.46 -17.63
N GLU A 88 9.06 -14.70 -18.13
CA GLU A 88 8.39 -15.07 -19.39
C GLU A 88 6.88 -14.83 -19.34
N ASN A 89 6.25 -15.09 -18.20
CA ASN A 89 4.82 -14.95 -17.97
C ASN A 89 4.57 -13.88 -16.90
N PRO A 90 4.30 -12.61 -17.29
CA PRO A 90 3.99 -11.55 -16.34
C PRO A 90 2.74 -11.85 -15.50
N GLY A 91 2.70 -11.29 -14.29
CA GLY A 91 1.51 -11.34 -13.45
C GLY A 91 0.37 -10.46 -13.97
N ALA A 92 -0.79 -10.57 -13.33
CA ALA A 92 -1.96 -9.78 -13.69
C ALA A 92 -2.18 -8.59 -12.76
N VAL A 93 -2.80 -7.54 -13.29
CA VAL A 93 -3.33 -6.43 -12.49
C VAL A 93 -4.83 -6.62 -12.30
N THR A 94 -5.29 -6.51 -11.06
CA THR A 94 -6.71 -6.54 -10.69
C THR A 94 -7.05 -5.37 -9.78
N GLU A 95 -8.33 -5.09 -9.59
CA GLU A 95 -8.83 -4.09 -8.65
C GLU A 95 -9.68 -4.75 -7.57
N LYS A 96 -9.64 -4.22 -6.34
CA LYS A 96 -10.47 -4.68 -5.23
C LYS A 96 -10.79 -3.53 -4.28
N ASP A 97 -12.07 -3.37 -3.98
CA ASP A 97 -12.50 -2.50 -2.88
C ASP A 97 -12.38 -3.24 -1.54
N VAL A 98 -11.61 -2.68 -0.62
CA VAL A 98 -11.38 -3.21 0.73
C VAL A 98 -12.01 -2.34 1.82
N LEU A 99 -12.61 -1.19 1.46
CA LEU A 99 -13.09 -0.20 2.43
C LEU A 99 -14.22 -0.76 3.29
N LYS A 100 -15.15 -1.50 2.68
CA LYS A 100 -16.26 -2.14 3.42
C LYS A 100 -15.73 -3.14 4.45
N ALA A 101 -14.84 -4.04 4.04
CA ALA A 101 -14.26 -5.05 4.92
C ALA A 101 -13.45 -4.40 6.05
N TYR A 102 -12.71 -3.33 5.76
CA TYR A 102 -11.98 -2.57 6.76
C TYR A 102 -12.91 -1.91 7.79
N ALA A 103 -13.99 -1.27 7.32
CA ALA A 103 -14.97 -0.65 8.20
C ALA A 103 -15.70 -1.67 9.09
N GLU A 104 -15.95 -2.88 8.58
CA GLU A 104 -16.52 -3.99 9.36
C GLU A 104 -15.52 -4.49 10.41
N TYR A 105 -14.25 -4.63 10.07
CA TYR A 105 -13.19 -4.99 11.01
C TYR A 105 -13.07 -3.97 12.15
N LEU A 106 -13.06 -2.67 11.85
CA LEU A 106 -12.99 -1.62 12.87
C LEU A 106 -14.16 -1.67 13.86
N ARG A 107 -15.37 -2.04 13.41
CA ARG A 107 -16.54 -2.20 14.30
C ARG A 107 -16.42 -3.39 15.24
N GLN A 108 -15.56 -4.37 14.94
CA GLN A 108 -15.29 -5.48 15.85
C GLN A 108 -14.31 -5.09 16.96
N LEU A 109 -13.47 -4.08 16.72
CA LEU A 109 -12.47 -3.62 17.69
C LEU A 109 -13.04 -2.73 18.79
N VAL A 110 -14.22 -2.13 18.56
CA VAL A 110 -14.83 -1.16 19.47
C VAL A 110 -16.32 -1.48 19.63
N ASP A 111 -16.76 -1.72 20.87
CA ASP A 111 -18.20 -1.80 21.17
C ASP A 111 -18.84 -0.41 21.10
N LEU A 112 -19.77 -0.25 20.16
CA LEU A 112 -20.50 0.99 19.93
C LEU A 112 -21.88 0.98 20.60
N SER A 113 -22.27 -0.07 21.32
CA SER A 113 -23.60 -0.22 21.92
C SER A 113 -23.95 0.90 22.90
N SER A 114 -22.95 1.48 23.57
CA SER A 114 -23.10 2.54 24.58
C SER A 114 -22.70 3.93 24.09
N ILE A 115 -22.45 4.14 22.79
CA ILE A 115 -21.99 5.43 22.28
C ILE A 115 -23.13 6.47 22.33
N ARG A 116 -22.81 7.69 22.79
CA ARG A 116 -23.77 8.81 22.80
C ARG A 116 -23.94 9.37 21.39
N PRO A 117 -25.19 9.57 20.91
CA PRO A 117 -25.43 10.27 19.65
C PRO A 117 -24.75 11.64 19.65
N SER A 118 -23.84 11.86 18.70
CA SER A 118 -23.04 13.07 18.58
C SER A 118 -23.05 13.55 17.14
N LYS A 119 -23.02 14.87 16.92
CA LYS A 119 -22.84 15.42 15.58
C LYS A 119 -21.37 15.27 15.19
N LEU A 120 -21.10 14.50 14.14
CA LEU A 120 -19.79 14.36 13.54
C LEU A 120 -19.64 15.35 12.38
N LEU A 121 -18.53 16.09 12.37
CA LEU A 121 -18.09 16.88 11.23
C LEU A 121 -16.77 16.29 10.74
N TRP A 122 -16.73 15.86 9.48
CA TRP A 122 -15.49 15.44 8.83
C TRP A 122 -15.19 16.35 7.65
N MET A 123 -13.91 16.61 7.43
CA MET A 123 -13.44 17.36 6.27
C MET A 123 -13.10 16.36 5.17
N ARG A 124 -13.73 16.50 4.01
CA ARG A 124 -13.34 15.73 2.83
C ARG A 124 -12.09 16.36 2.25
N VAL A 125 -10.95 15.73 2.47
CA VAL A 125 -9.71 16.08 1.77
C VAL A 125 -9.72 15.36 0.43
N THR A 126 -10.03 16.08 -0.65
CA THR A 126 -9.71 15.61 -2.00
C THR A 126 -8.22 15.82 -2.21
N ALA A 127 -7.46 14.74 -2.38
CA ALA A 127 -6.03 14.82 -2.59
C ALA A 127 -5.70 15.71 -3.80
N TRP A 128 -4.63 16.50 -3.67
CA TRP A 128 -4.02 17.22 -4.77
C TRP A 128 -3.51 16.18 -5.77
N ALA A 129 -4.05 16.19 -6.98
CA ALA A 129 -3.40 15.56 -8.10
C ALA A 129 -2.10 16.33 -8.36
N ALA A 130 -0.96 15.66 -8.18
CA ALA A 130 0.28 16.02 -8.86
C ALA A 130 0.35 15.21 -10.15
#